data_AF-A0A0G4LNV5-F1
#
_entry.id   AF-A0A0G4LNV5-F1
#
_cell.length_a   1.000
_cell.length_b   1.000
_cell.length_c   1.000
_cell.angle_alpha   90.00
_cell.angle_beta   90.00
_cell.angle_gamma   90.00
#
_symmetry.space_group_name_H-M   'P 1'
#
loop_
_entity.id
_entity.type
_entity.pdbx_description
1 polymer ?
#
loop_
_entity_poly.entity_id
_entity_poly.type
_entity_poly.pdbx_seq_one_letter_code
_entity_poly.pdbx_strand_id
1 'polypeptide(L)'
;MDMPSNVHMPTADLKNLSEIEQCMRVMNQTANGRDALAKFIMSDDYIGKLTPLVEMAEDLESLTDLHRLCNIMKTIILLNDTSIIEHAIQENHPLLTDSLVDLLLVEADLGVRSQIADALRVLLDQGPPVQAQEAFARANGEFPGKTRLPQATEANHELLLANFYEHSARKLFRPLMALEGRTDMNFTVQQASMFTYLIEVLGYFIRQHLHRSKFFVLQNDIAQRVAQLLSCPENPNLAPR
;
A
#
# COMPACT_ATOMS: atom_id res chain seq x y z
N MET A 1 -7.39 -2.60 36.22
CA MET A 1 -6.54 -1.40 36.35
C MET A 1 -6.54 -0.74 35.00
N ASP A 2 -7.25 0.38 34.87
CA ASP A 2 -7.24 1.20 33.65
C ASP A 2 -5.86 1.83 33.49
N MET A 3 -5.17 1.48 32.41
CA MET A 3 -3.90 2.09 32.01
C MET A 3 -4.18 3.49 31.40
N PRO A 4 -3.32 4.50 31.63
CA PRO A 4 -3.58 5.85 31.19
C PRO A 4 -3.59 5.95 29.67
N SER A 5 -4.63 6.59 29.15
CA SER A 5 -5.00 6.73 27.74
C SER A 5 -4.14 7.72 26.93
N ASN A 6 -3.01 8.17 27.47
CA ASN A 6 -2.17 9.17 26.82
C ASN A 6 -0.91 8.53 26.23
N VAL A 7 -0.95 8.29 24.92
CA VAL A 7 0.23 8.06 24.11
C VAL A 7 0.95 9.38 23.91
N HIS A 8 2.25 9.42 24.20
CA HIS A 8 3.08 10.58 23.92
C HIS A 8 4.14 10.17 22.89
N MET A 9 3.91 10.51 21.62
CA MET A 9 4.92 10.35 20.58
C MET A 9 5.91 11.52 20.61
N PRO A 10 7.19 11.29 20.28
CA PRO A 10 8.14 12.39 20.10
C PRO A 10 7.71 13.32 18.97
N THR A 11 8.14 14.58 19.01
CA THR A 11 7.90 15.54 17.92
C THR A 11 8.55 15.05 16.63
N ALA A 12 7.83 15.12 15.51
CA ALA A 12 8.35 14.80 14.18
C ALA A 12 9.46 15.80 13.79
N ASP A 13 10.71 15.39 13.96
CA ASP A 13 11.93 16.14 13.66
C ASP A 13 13.04 15.12 13.33
N LEU A 14 13.98 15.46 12.44
CA LEU A 14 15.06 14.57 12.01
C LEU A 14 15.85 14.02 13.21
N LYS A 15 16.12 14.87 14.21
CA LYS A 15 16.86 14.46 15.43
C LYS A 15 16.13 13.41 16.26
N ASN A 16 14.80 13.34 16.14
CA ASN A 16 13.95 12.46 16.93
C ASN A 16 13.60 11.15 16.21
N LEU A 17 13.96 10.99 14.92
CA LEU A 17 13.55 9.83 14.11
C LEU A 17 13.90 8.48 14.76
N SER A 18 15.07 8.38 15.40
CA SER A 18 15.44 7.15 16.11
C SER A 18 14.54 6.83 17.29
N GLU A 19 14.09 7.85 18.02
CA GLU A 19 13.21 7.69 19.16
C GLU A 19 11.77 7.36 18.70
N ILE A 20 11.31 8.03 17.64
CA ILE A 20 10.00 7.78 17.01
C ILE A 20 9.91 6.33 16.55
N GLU A 21 10.91 5.85 15.80
CA GLU A 21 10.96 4.47 15.31
C GLU A 21 10.91 3.46 16.46
N GLN A 22 11.69 3.69 17.53
CA GLN A 22 11.72 2.81 18.69
C GLN A 22 10.39 2.83 19.45
N CYS A 23 9.78 4.00 19.63
CA CYS A 23 8.49 4.14 20.31
C CYS A 23 7.39 3.39 19.56
N MET A 24 7.27 3.62 18.23
CA MET A 24 6.30 2.91 17.40
C MET A 24 6.51 1.40 17.45
N ARG A 25 7.77 0.94 17.39
CA ARG A 25 8.10 -0.48 17.47
C ARG A 25 7.62 -1.12 18.77
N VAL A 26 7.78 -0.46 19.91
CA VAL A 26 7.28 -0.96 21.22
C VAL A 26 5.77 -0.99 21.24
N MET A 27 5.12 0.09 20.80
CA MET A 27 3.66 0.19 20.81
C MET A 27 2.99 -0.85 19.90
N ASN A 28 3.59 -1.13 18.74
CA ASN A 28 3.06 -2.09 17.78
C ASN A 28 2.98 -3.54 18.31
N GLN A 29 3.72 -3.85 19.39
CA GLN A 29 3.74 -5.18 20.00
C GLN A 29 2.43 -5.54 20.72
N THR A 30 1.59 -4.56 21.07
CA THR A 30 0.35 -4.80 21.82
C THR A 30 -0.87 -4.26 21.08
N ALA A 31 -2.01 -4.92 21.23
CA ALA A 31 -3.26 -4.47 20.60
C ALA A 31 -3.67 -3.06 21.07
N ASN A 32 -3.58 -2.80 22.38
CA ASN A 32 -3.88 -1.49 22.95
C ASN A 32 -2.90 -0.41 22.47
N GLY A 33 -1.61 -0.76 22.33
CA GLY A 33 -0.60 0.15 21.80
C GLY A 33 -0.87 0.51 20.33
N ARG A 34 -1.25 -0.47 19.50
CA ARG A 34 -1.64 -0.21 18.10
C ARG A 34 -2.84 0.73 18.00
N ASP A 35 -3.93 0.45 18.73
CA ASP A 35 -5.14 1.29 18.71
C ASP A 35 -4.84 2.72 19.19
N ALA A 36 -4.06 2.86 20.26
CA ALA A 36 -3.70 4.16 20.78
C ALA A 36 -2.73 4.93 19.85
N LEU A 37 -1.80 4.22 19.19
CA LEU A 37 -0.91 4.80 18.19
C LEU A 37 -1.70 5.28 16.95
N ALA A 38 -2.64 4.49 16.45
CA ALA A 38 -3.48 4.86 15.32
C ALA A 38 -4.30 6.13 15.62
N LYS A 39 -4.94 6.18 16.80
CA LYS A 39 -5.67 7.38 17.27
C LYS A 39 -4.76 8.61 17.34
N PHE A 40 -3.55 8.45 17.87
CA PHE A 40 -2.59 9.55 17.96
C PHE A 40 -2.21 10.07 16.56
N ILE A 41 -1.81 9.16 15.65
CA ILE A 41 -1.39 9.49 14.27
C ILE A 41 -2.45 10.32 13.56
N MET A 42 -3.71 9.90 13.68
CA MET A 42 -4.86 10.59 13.10
C MET A 42 -5.12 11.94 13.76
N SER A 43 -5.10 12.01 15.10
CA SER A 43 -5.41 13.24 15.83
C SER A 43 -4.37 14.35 15.68
N ASP A 44 -3.11 13.97 15.49
CA ASP A 44 -1.97 14.89 15.44
C ASP A 44 -1.52 15.21 14.00
N ASP A 45 -2.17 14.62 12.99
CA ASP A 45 -1.76 14.63 11.59
C ASP A 45 -0.27 14.27 11.43
N TYR A 46 0.12 13.15 12.05
CA TYR A 46 1.53 12.81 12.18
C TYR A 46 2.18 12.47 10.82
N ILE A 47 1.41 11.90 9.88
CA ILE A 47 1.88 11.63 8.51
C ILE A 47 2.18 12.94 7.77
N GLY A 48 1.29 13.94 7.90
CA GLY A 48 1.51 15.28 7.35
C GLY A 48 2.81 15.90 7.85
N LYS A 49 3.12 15.74 9.15
CA LYS A 49 4.37 16.25 9.74
C LYS A 49 5.63 15.47 9.35
N LEU A 50 5.51 14.18 9.04
CA LEU A 50 6.64 13.35 8.58
C LEU A 50 7.00 13.62 7.11
N THR A 51 6.03 14.03 6.29
CA THR A 51 6.22 14.21 4.84
C THR A 51 7.32 15.22 4.50
N PRO A 52 7.35 16.45 5.06
CA PRO A 52 8.44 17.41 4.82
C PRO A 52 9.82 16.94 5.29
N LEU A 53 9.88 16.00 6.25
CA LEU A 53 11.16 15.45 6.71
C LEU A 53 11.80 14.55 5.66
N VAL A 54 11.00 13.96 4.76
CA VAL A 54 11.51 13.18 3.63
C VAL A 54 12.28 14.10 2.69
N GLU A 55 11.65 15.19 2.23
CA GLU A 55 12.30 16.19 1.37
C GLU A 55 13.57 16.75 2.02
N MET A 56 13.50 17.09 3.32
CA MET A 56 14.67 17.58 4.05
C MET A 56 15.79 16.53 4.14
N ALA A 57 15.46 15.25 4.36
CA ALA A 57 16.45 14.19 4.40
C ALA A 57 17.05 13.88 3.02
N GLU A 58 16.26 14.03 1.94
CA GLU A 58 16.72 13.93 0.55
C GLU A 58 17.69 15.07 0.21
N ASP A 59 17.35 16.32 0.55
CA ASP A 59 18.20 17.50 0.35
C ASP A 59 19.54 17.39 1.09
N LEU A 60 19.52 16.76 2.27
CA LEU A 60 20.72 16.49 3.07
C LEU A 60 21.49 15.24 2.59
N GLU A 61 20.97 14.52 1.60
CA GLU A 61 21.47 13.22 1.13
C GLU A 61 21.65 12.20 2.29
N SER A 62 20.83 12.33 3.34
CA SER A 62 20.94 11.52 4.56
C SER A 62 20.23 10.18 4.41
N LEU A 63 20.95 9.19 3.87
CA LEU A 63 20.44 7.82 3.73
C LEU A 63 19.98 7.22 5.07
N THR A 64 20.61 7.62 6.17
CA THR A 64 20.24 7.13 7.51
C THR A 64 18.85 7.62 7.90
N ASP A 65 18.56 8.90 7.68
CA ASP A 65 17.26 9.48 8.04
C ASP A 65 16.17 9.02 7.09
N LEU A 66 16.47 8.90 5.80
CA LEU A 66 15.56 8.31 4.81
C LEU A 66 15.17 6.87 5.18
N HIS A 67 16.13 6.05 5.60
CA HIS A 67 15.84 4.68 6.04
C HIS A 67 14.97 4.66 7.30
N ARG A 68 15.20 5.57 8.26
CA ARG A 68 14.34 5.67 9.46
C ARG A 68 12.93 6.11 9.11
N LEU A 69 12.78 7.13 8.26
CA LEU A 69 11.48 7.59 7.77
C LEU A 69 10.74 6.48 7.05
N CYS A 70 11.42 5.69 6.22
CA CYS A 70 10.85 4.51 5.57
C CYS A 70 10.34 3.47 6.61
N ASN A 71 11.13 3.17 7.65
CA ASN A 71 10.71 2.24 8.70
C ASN A 71 9.54 2.75 9.54
N ILE A 72 9.48 4.06 9.80
CA ILE A 72 8.37 4.73 10.48
C ILE A 72 7.11 4.61 9.62
N MET A 73 7.17 5.01 8.35
CA MET A 73 6.04 4.91 7.42
C MET A 73 5.56 3.47 7.25
N LYS A 74 6.50 2.52 7.12
CA LYS A 74 6.19 1.08 7.12
C LYS A 74 5.41 0.67 8.37
N THR A 75 5.86 1.09 9.55
CA THR A 75 5.18 0.73 10.80
C THR A 75 3.76 1.29 10.86
N ILE A 76 3.57 2.53 10.44
CA ILE A 76 2.26 3.20 10.36
C ILE A 76 1.32 2.43 9.42
N ILE A 77 1.78 2.12 8.22
CA ILE A 77 1.01 1.36 7.21
C ILE A 77 0.62 -0.02 7.76
N LEU A 78 1.56 -0.70 8.41
CA LEU A 78 1.36 -2.05 8.96
C LEU A 78 0.56 -2.08 10.26
N LEU A 79 0.09 -0.93 10.77
CA LEU A 79 -0.95 -0.93 11.81
C LEU A 79 -2.26 -1.54 11.28
N ASN A 80 -2.42 -1.62 9.96
CA ASN A 80 -3.61 -2.16 9.29
C ASN A 80 -4.89 -1.44 9.71
N ASP A 81 -4.77 -0.14 9.97
CA ASP A 81 -5.88 0.75 10.30
C ASP A 81 -6.36 1.45 9.03
N THR A 82 -7.60 1.18 8.62
CA THR A 82 -8.18 1.72 7.40
C THR A 82 -8.36 3.23 7.43
N SER A 83 -8.56 3.83 8.62
CA SER A 83 -8.72 5.28 8.75
C SER A 83 -7.43 6.04 8.44
N ILE A 84 -6.28 5.45 8.77
CA ILE A 84 -4.97 6.00 8.42
C ILE A 84 -4.77 5.98 6.89
N ILE A 85 -5.17 4.89 6.24
CA ILE A 85 -5.10 4.76 4.78
C ILE A 85 -6.00 5.81 4.13
N GLU A 86 -7.24 5.95 4.60
CA GLU A 86 -8.20 6.96 4.10
C GLU A 86 -7.69 8.39 4.28
N HIS A 87 -7.13 8.73 5.44
CA HIS A 87 -6.53 10.03 5.70
C HIS A 87 -5.38 10.32 4.74
N ALA A 88 -4.52 9.33 4.49
CA ALA A 88 -3.41 9.51 3.58
C ALA A 88 -3.84 9.71 2.11
N ILE A 89 -4.98 9.13 1.70
CA ILE A 89 -5.62 9.40 0.40
C ILE A 89 -6.15 10.84 0.36
N GLN A 90 -6.81 11.30 1.43
CA GLN A 90 -7.40 12.64 1.48
C GLN A 90 -6.35 13.74 1.36
N GLU A 91 -5.21 13.57 2.03
CA GLU A 91 -4.08 14.50 1.97
C GLU A 91 -3.18 14.31 0.74
N ASN A 92 -3.60 13.42 -0.19
CA ASN A 92 -2.96 13.17 -1.49
C ASN A 92 -1.44 12.95 -1.38
N HIS A 93 -0.98 12.16 -0.42
CA HIS A 93 0.45 11.87 -0.28
C HIS A 93 0.93 11.02 -1.46
N PRO A 94 1.59 11.60 -2.48
CA PRO A 94 1.93 10.87 -3.71
C PRO A 94 3.00 9.80 -3.46
N LEU A 95 3.73 9.94 -2.35
CA LEU A 95 4.81 9.05 -1.90
C LEU A 95 4.29 7.73 -1.33
N LEU A 96 3.01 7.61 -0.97
CA LEU A 96 2.53 6.44 -0.25
C LEU A 96 2.47 5.19 -1.14
N THR A 97 1.94 5.32 -2.37
CA THR A 97 1.91 4.20 -3.32
C THR A 97 3.31 3.78 -3.72
N ASP A 98 4.21 4.73 -3.97
CA ASP A 98 5.60 4.42 -4.32
C ASP A 98 6.36 3.77 -3.16
N SER A 99 6.17 4.25 -1.92
CA SER A 99 6.77 3.66 -0.72
C SER A 99 6.26 2.23 -0.48
N LEU A 100 4.95 1.99 -0.64
CA LEU A 100 4.35 0.66 -0.56
C LEU A 100 4.91 -0.27 -1.63
N VAL A 101 5.06 0.21 -2.86
CA VAL A 101 5.64 -0.55 -3.97
C VAL A 101 7.09 -0.89 -3.68
N ASP A 102 7.91 0.08 -3.26
CA ASP A 102 9.32 -0.17 -2.91
C ASP A 102 9.44 -1.21 -1.81
N LEU A 103 8.67 -1.03 -0.75
CA LEU A 103 8.68 -1.92 0.38
C LEU A 103 8.25 -3.33 -0.03
N LEU A 104 7.18 -3.48 -0.82
CA LEU A 104 6.70 -4.77 -1.31
C LEU A 104 7.78 -5.53 -2.10
N LEU A 105 8.52 -4.82 -2.95
CA LEU A 105 9.50 -5.41 -3.86
C LEU A 105 10.78 -5.87 -3.14
N VAL A 106 11.13 -5.27 -2.01
CA VAL A 106 12.33 -5.63 -1.23
C VAL A 106 12.03 -6.47 0.00
N GLU A 107 10.77 -6.55 0.44
CA GLU A 107 10.39 -7.26 1.67
C GLU A 107 10.68 -8.76 1.55
N ALA A 108 11.40 -9.31 2.52
CA ALA A 108 11.80 -10.72 2.53
C ALA A 108 10.82 -11.60 3.31
N ASP A 109 10.14 -11.04 4.32
CA ASP A 109 9.15 -11.76 5.11
C ASP A 109 7.83 -11.88 4.35
N LEU A 110 7.36 -13.10 4.13
CA LEU A 110 6.16 -13.36 3.33
C LEU A 110 4.88 -12.81 4.00
N GLY A 111 4.80 -12.85 5.33
CA GLY A 111 3.66 -12.33 6.08
C GLY A 111 3.58 -10.81 5.99
N VAL A 112 4.71 -10.12 6.17
CA VAL A 112 4.81 -8.68 6.00
C VAL A 112 4.51 -8.28 4.55
N ARG A 113 5.03 -9.03 3.56
CA ARG A 113 4.74 -8.80 2.15
C ARG A 113 3.25 -8.89 1.84
N SER A 114 2.54 -9.86 2.42
CA SER A 114 1.09 -9.98 2.29
C SER A 114 0.38 -8.74 2.82
N GLN A 115 0.77 -8.25 4.01
CA GLN A 115 0.18 -7.05 4.61
C GLN A 115 0.41 -5.79 3.76
N ILE A 116 1.60 -5.63 3.19
CA ILE A 116 1.90 -4.52 2.27
C ILE A 116 1.05 -4.63 1.01
N ALA A 117 0.91 -5.82 0.44
CA ALA A 117 0.07 -6.05 -0.74
C ALA A 117 -1.41 -5.73 -0.45
N ASP A 118 -1.91 -6.11 0.72
CA ASP A 118 -3.29 -5.80 1.13
C ASP A 118 -3.48 -4.32 1.41
N ALA A 119 -2.53 -3.64 2.06
CA ALA A 119 -2.56 -2.18 2.23
C ALA A 119 -2.59 -1.46 0.89
N LEU A 120 -1.79 -1.91 -0.09
CA LEU A 120 -1.80 -1.36 -1.45
C LEU A 120 -3.14 -1.60 -2.16
N ARG A 121 -3.77 -2.77 -1.98
CA ARG A 121 -5.10 -3.07 -2.52
C ARG A 121 -6.17 -2.17 -1.92
N VAL A 122 -6.19 -2.03 -0.59
CA VAL A 122 -7.16 -1.16 0.12
C VAL A 122 -6.99 0.29 -0.31
N LEU A 123 -5.75 0.78 -0.38
CA LEU A 123 -5.44 2.15 -0.79
C LEU A 123 -5.95 2.45 -2.21
N LEU A 124 -5.82 1.49 -3.11
CA LEU A 124 -6.20 1.64 -4.51
C LEU A 124 -7.62 1.13 -4.80
N ASP A 125 -8.39 0.70 -3.80
CA ASP A 125 -9.68 0.07 -4.07
C ASP A 125 -10.71 1.07 -4.63
N GLN A 126 -11.11 0.90 -5.88
CA GLN A 126 -12.35 1.49 -6.38
C GLN A 126 -13.48 0.60 -5.84
N GLY A 127 -14.09 1.04 -4.72
CA GLY A 127 -15.24 0.36 -4.12
C GLY A 127 -16.35 0.06 -5.14
N PRO A 128 -17.36 -0.75 -4.77
CA PRO A 128 -18.39 -1.20 -5.70
C PRO A 128 -19.05 -0.01 -6.43
N PRO A 129 -19.40 -0.17 -7.73
CA PRO A 129 -19.98 0.92 -8.50
C PRO A 129 -21.24 1.43 -7.79
N VAL A 130 -21.39 2.75 -7.73
CA VAL A 130 -22.46 3.45 -6.99
C VAL A 130 -23.85 2.84 -7.27
N GLN A 131 -24.11 2.41 -8.50
CA GLN A 131 -25.36 1.75 -8.90
C GLN A 131 -25.60 0.40 -8.20
N ALA A 132 -24.56 -0.40 -7.98
CA ALA A 132 -24.66 -1.66 -7.26
C ALA A 132 -24.89 -1.41 -5.76
N GLN A 133 -24.25 -0.39 -5.20
CA GLN A 133 -24.50 0.06 -3.83
C GLN A 133 -25.94 0.55 -3.63
N GLU A 134 -26.46 1.38 -4.55
CA GLU A 134 -27.84 1.86 -4.52
C GLU A 134 -28.87 0.73 -4.66
N ALA A 135 -28.60 -0.26 -5.51
CA ALA A 135 -29.44 -1.44 -5.65
C ALA A 135 -29.47 -2.27 -4.37
N PHE A 136 -28.31 -2.43 -3.70
CA PHE A 136 -28.19 -3.16 -2.44
C PHE A 136 -28.88 -2.43 -1.27
N ALA A 137 -28.70 -1.11 -1.16
CA ALA A 137 -29.35 -0.28 -0.15
C ALA A 137 -30.89 -0.30 -0.31
N ARG A 138 -31.38 -0.20 -1.55
CA ARG A 138 -32.82 -0.34 -1.86
C ARG A 138 -33.37 -1.73 -1.53
N ALA A 139 -32.59 -2.79 -1.77
CA ALA A 139 -32.99 -4.16 -1.46
C ALA A 139 -33.05 -4.44 0.05
N ASN A 140 -32.19 -3.78 0.84
CA ASN A 140 -32.17 -3.91 2.30
C ASN A 140 -33.12 -2.92 3.03
N GLY A 141 -33.89 -2.12 2.29
CA GLY A 141 -34.83 -1.15 2.87
C GLY A 141 -34.17 0.07 3.52
N GLU A 142 -32.89 0.31 3.25
CA GLU A 142 -32.17 1.52 3.67
C GLU A 142 -32.52 2.67 2.71
N PHE A 143 -33.07 3.76 3.26
CA PHE A 143 -33.28 4.99 2.48
C PHE A 143 -31.91 5.54 2.03
N PRO A 144 -31.73 5.97 0.78
CA PRO A 144 -30.47 6.53 0.28
C PRO A 144 -30.26 7.91 0.90
N GLY A 145 -29.78 7.93 2.13
CA GLY A 145 -29.57 9.12 2.92
C GLY A 145 -28.42 8.86 3.86
N LYS A 146 -27.22 9.34 3.44
CA LYS A 146 -26.01 9.55 4.25
C LYS A 146 -24.95 8.44 4.31
N THR A 147 -24.52 7.96 3.15
CA THR A 147 -23.10 7.57 2.98
C THR A 147 -22.59 7.98 1.60
N ARG A 148 -22.86 9.23 1.19
CA ARG A 148 -22.03 9.84 0.16
C ARG A 148 -20.66 10.06 0.79
N LEU A 149 -19.64 9.33 0.33
CA LEU A 149 -18.27 9.78 0.53
C LEU A 149 -18.21 11.25 0.04
N PRO A 150 -17.52 12.15 0.76
CA PRO A 150 -17.38 13.52 0.29
C PRO A 150 -16.88 13.52 -1.16
N GLN A 151 -17.48 14.31 -2.06
CA GLN A 151 -17.04 14.41 -3.46
C GLN A 151 -15.54 14.71 -3.60
N ALA A 152 -14.95 15.37 -2.60
CA ALA A 152 -13.51 15.60 -2.51
C ALA A 152 -12.71 14.29 -2.38
N THR A 153 -13.21 13.32 -1.61
CA THR A 153 -12.55 12.01 -1.42
C THR A 153 -12.57 11.19 -2.70
N GLU A 154 -13.66 11.22 -3.47
CA GLU A 154 -13.74 10.57 -4.80
C GLU A 154 -12.76 11.22 -5.80
N ALA A 155 -12.65 12.55 -5.81
CA ALA A 155 -11.72 13.27 -6.67
C ALA A 155 -10.25 12.97 -6.32
N ASN A 156 -9.93 12.92 -5.03
CA ASN A 156 -8.59 12.57 -4.55
C ASN A 156 -8.24 11.11 -4.89
N HIS A 157 -9.21 10.19 -4.81
CA HIS A 157 -9.00 8.78 -5.17
C HIS A 157 -8.76 8.60 -6.68
N GLU A 158 -9.49 9.32 -7.53
CA GLU A 158 -9.22 9.32 -8.98
C GLU A 158 -7.85 9.90 -9.33
N LEU A 159 -7.41 10.95 -8.63
CA LEU A 159 -6.08 11.53 -8.77
C LEU A 159 -4.99 10.53 -8.33
N LEU A 160 -5.19 9.87 -7.20
CA LEU A 160 -4.31 8.82 -6.69
C LEU A 160 -4.15 7.68 -7.70
N LEU A 161 -5.25 7.21 -8.29
CA LEU A 161 -5.24 6.18 -9.32
C LEU A 161 -4.53 6.64 -10.59
N ALA A 162 -4.77 7.89 -11.02
CA ALA A 162 -4.05 8.45 -12.16
C ALA A 162 -2.54 8.45 -11.90
N ASN A 163 -2.12 8.97 -10.74
CA ASN A 163 -0.71 9.01 -10.35
C ASN A 163 -0.10 7.61 -10.23
N PHE A 164 -0.83 6.65 -9.65
CA PHE A 164 -0.41 5.26 -9.54
C PHE A 164 -0.12 4.65 -10.92
N TYR A 165 -1.03 4.76 -11.89
CA TYR A 165 -0.82 4.19 -13.23
C TYR A 165 0.24 4.92 -14.04
N GLU A 166 0.47 6.21 -13.77
CA GLU A 166 1.50 7.02 -14.43
C GLU A 166 2.92 6.68 -13.93
N HIS A 167 3.08 6.45 -12.62
CA HIS A 167 4.40 6.29 -11.99
C HIS A 167 4.57 4.91 -11.32
N SER A 168 3.80 4.63 -10.28
CA SER A 168 4.00 3.48 -9.39
C SER A 168 3.74 2.12 -10.04
N ALA A 169 2.77 2.01 -10.95
CA ALA A 169 2.36 0.74 -11.57
C ALA A 169 3.50 0.14 -12.40
N ARG A 170 4.22 0.96 -13.17
CA ARG A 170 5.36 0.50 -13.97
C ARG A 170 6.48 -0.03 -13.08
N LYS A 171 6.69 0.60 -11.93
CA LYS A 171 7.67 0.17 -10.92
C LYS A 171 7.25 -1.15 -10.27
N LEU A 172 5.99 -1.26 -9.84
CA LEU A 172 5.42 -2.46 -9.23
C LEU A 172 5.55 -3.69 -10.13
N PHE A 173 5.20 -3.54 -11.42
CA PHE A 173 5.20 -4.64 -12.37
C PHE A 173 6.53 -4.82 -13.12
N ARG A 174 7.54 -4.01 -12.82
CA ARG A 174 8.88 -4.11 -13.42
C ARG A 174 9.48 -5.52 -13.33
N PRO A 175 9.37 -6.27 -12.22
CA PRO A 175 9.89 -7.63 -12.18
C PRO A 175 9.25 -8.57 -13.21
N LEU A 176 7.94 -8.43 -13.48
CA LEU A 176 7.24 -9.20 -14.51
C LEU A 176 7.67 -8.76 -15.92
N MET A 177 7.76 -7.45 -16.16
CA MET A 177 8.23 -6.92 -17.44
C MET A 177 9.65 -7.39 -17.77
N ALA A 178 10.52 -7.47 -16.77
CA ALA A 178 11.90 -7.94 -16.89
C ALA A 178 12.04 -9.44 -17.23
N LEU A 179 10.94 -10.20 -17.33
CA LEU A 179 10.95 -11.57 -17.88
C LEU A 179 11.13 -11.58 -19.40
N GLU A 180 10.99 -10.43 -20.06
CA GLU A 180 11.21 -10.32 -21.51
C GLU A 180 12.56 -10.91 -21.94
N GLY A 181 12.52 -11.87 -22.87
CA GLY A 181 13.71 -12.52 -23.39
C GLY A 181 14.43 -13.45 -22.40
N ARG A 182 13.92 -13.62 -21.16
CA ARG A 182 14.51 -14.51 -20.17
C ARG A 182 14.21 -15.97 -20.51
N THR A 183 15.26 -16.78 -20.62
CA THR A 183 15.17 -18.22 -20.91
C THR A 183 15.33 -19.09 -19.66
N ASP A 184 16.14 -18.65 -18.69
CA ASP A 184 16.29 -19.33 -17.40
C ASP A 184 15.18 -18.92 -16.43
N MET A 185 14.24 -19.84 -16.22
CA MET A 185 13.06 -19.63 -15.38
C MET A 185 13.20 -20.28 -13.99
N ASN A 186 14.44 -20.50 -13.54
CA ASN A 186 14.69 -20.89 -12.16
C ASN A 186 14.56 -19.66 -11.25
N PHE A 187 13.63 -19.76 -10.30
CA PHE A 187 13.35 -18.72 -9.32
C PHE A 187 13.56 -19.23 -7.91
N THR A 188 14.10 -18.37 -7.06
CA THR A 188 14.09 -18.59 -5.60
C THR A 188 12.65 -18.58 -5.08
N VAL A 189 12.44 -19.15 -3.89
CA VAL A 189 11.12 -19.12 -3.21
C VAL A 189 10.61 -17.68 -3.05
N GLN A 190 11.50 -16.76 -2.72
CA GLN A 190 11.17 -15.34 -2.55
C GLN A 190 10.73 -14.68 -3.85
N GLN A 191 11.39 -14.99 -4.98
CA GLN A 191 11.01 -14.48 -6.30
C GLN A 191 9.70 -15.07 -6.78
N ALA A 192 9.51 -16.39 -6.62
CA ALA A 192 8.25 -17.05 -6.95
C ALA A 192 7.08 -16.45 -6.17
N SER A 193 7.24 -16.28 -4.86
CA SER A 193 6.24 -15.62 -4.02
C SER A 193 5.94 -14.18 -4.46
N MET A 194 6.98 -13.41 -4.81
CA MET A 194 6.78 -12.04 -5.31
C MET A 194 5.94 -12.04 -6.59
N PHE A 195 6.23 -12.93 -7.53
CA PHE A 195 5.43 -13.06 -8.75
C PHE A 195 3.98 -13.46 -8.47
N THR A 196 3.74 -14.38 -7.53
CA THR A 196 2.37 -14.72 -7.09
C THR A 196 1.63 -13.48 -6.60
N TYR A 197 2.24 -12.68 -5.70
CA TYR A 197 1.62 -11.45 -5.21
C TYR A 197 1.36 -10.44 -6.33
N LEU A 198 2.31 -10.24 -7.23
CA LEU A 198 2.14 -9.35 -8.38
C LEU A 198 0.95 -9.79 -9.26
N ILE A 199 0.83 -11.09 -9.53
CA ILE A 199 -0.27 -11.64 -10.34
C ILE A 199 -1.62 -11.48 -9.62
N GLU A 200 -1.68 -11.72 -8.32
CA GLU A 200 -2.92 -11.53 -7.54
C GLU A 200 -3.34 -10.05 -7.50
N VAL A 201 -2.39 -9.15 -7.25
CA VAL A 201 -2.62 -7.69 -7.27
C VAL A 201 -3.07 -7.26 -8.67
N LEU A 202 -2.45 -7.77 -9.73
CA LEU A 202 -2.89 -7.51 -11.10
C LEU A 202 -4.31 -8.01 -11.35
N GLY A 203 -4.64 -9.23 -10.92
CA GLY A 203 -5.97 -9.81 -11.04
C GLY A 203 -7.04 -9.05 -10.25
N TYR A 204 -6.64 -8.44 -9.13
CA TYR A 204 -7.47 -7.47 -8.40
C TYR A 204 -7.70 -6.20 -9.24
N PHE A 205 -6.64 -5.56 -9.71
CA PHE A 205 -6.73 -4.31 -10.48
C PHE A 205 -7.48 -4.47 -11.80
N ILE A 206 -7.37 -5.62 -12.48
CA ILE A 206 -8.14 -5.88 -13.71
C ILE A 206 -9.65 -5.85 -13.42
N ARG A 207 -10.07 -6.29 -12.24
CA ARG A 207 -11.48 -6.27 -11.82
C ARG A 207 -11.92 -4.87 -11.40
N GLN A 208 -11.12 -4.17 -10.60
CA GLN A 208 -11.49 -2.86 -10.06
C GLN A 208 -11.29 -1.71 -11.04
N HIS A 209 -10.12 -1.59 -11.68
CA HIS A 209 -9.76 -0.39 -12.48
C HIS A 209 -9.93 -0.60 -13.99
N LEU A 210 -10.98 -1.33 -14.37
CA LEU A 210 -11.22 -1.95 -15.69
C LEU A 210 -10.49 -1.29 -16.89
N HIS A 211 -10.73 -0.01 -17.17
CA HIS A 211 -10.12 0.69 -18.31
C HIS A 211 -8.61 0.94 -18.15
N ARG A 212 -8.19 1.47 -16.99
CA ARG A 212 -6.78 1.81 -16.71
C ARG A 212 -5.91 0.55 -16.68
N SER A 213 -6.39 -0.51 -15.99
CA SER A 213 -5.70 -1.81 -15.94
C SER A 213 -5.54 -2.45 -17.30
N LYS A 214 -6.61 -2.48 -18.12
CA LYS A 214 -6.55 -3.06 -19.46
C LYS A 214 -5.52 -2.34 -20.33
N PHE A 215 -5.56 -1.02 -20.33
CA PHE A 215 -4.61 -0.20 -21.09
C PHE A 215 -3.16 -0.48 -20.64
N PHE A 216 -2.91 -0.46 -19.33
CA PHE A 216 -1.58 -0.72 -18.77
C PHE A 216 -1.05 -2.13 -19.10
N VAL A 217 -1.90 -3.17 -18.99
CA VAL A 217 -1.54 -4.57 -19.30
C VAL A 217 -1.16 -4.72 -20.76
N LEU A 218 -1.92 -4.11 -21.68
CA LEU A 218 -1.67 -4.17 -23.11
C LEU A 218 -0.40 -3.38 -23.50
N GLN A 219 -0.18 -2.21 -22.91
CA GLN A 219 0.99 -1.37 -23.24
C GLN A 219 2.32 -1.97 -22.78
N ASN A 220 2.32 -2.81 -21.75
CA ASN A 220 3.53 -3.35 -21.13
C ASN A 220 3.68 -4.87 -21.31
N ASP A 221 2.89 -5.47 -22.21
CA ASP A 221 2.90 -6.91 -22.53
C ASP A 221 2.79 -7.84 -21.31
N ILE A 222 2.13 -7.37 -20.24
CA ILE A 222 2.14 -8.06 -18.94
C ILE A 222 1.49 -9.43 -19.05
N ALA A 223 0.40 -9.54 -19.83
CA ALA A 223 -0.26 -10.82 -20.07
C ALA A 223 0.68 -11.87 -20.69
N GLN A 224 1.56 -11.45 -21.60
CA GLN A 224 2.55 -12.34 -22.21
C GLN A 224 3.59 -12.79 -21.16
N ARG A 225 4.03 -11.89 -20.28
CA ARG A 225 4.99 -12.20 -19.21
C ARG A 225 4.39 -13.15 -18.16
N VAL A 226 3.11 -12.98 -17.82
CA VAL A 226 2.39 -13.92 -16.96
C VAL A 226 2.28 -15.28 -17.62
N ALA A 227 1.93 -15.35 -18.91
CA ALA A 227 1.87 -16.61 -19.65
C ALA A 227 3.24 -17.31 -19.71
N GLN A 228 4.34 -16.56 -19.87
CA GLN A 228 5.70 -17.07 -19.82
C GLN A 228 6.02 -17.69 -18.45
N LEU A 229 5.65 -17.01 -17.35
CA LEU A 229 5.83 -17.53 -15.99
C LEU A 229 5.05 -18.83 -15.76
N LEU A 230 3.79 -18.88 -16.22
CA LEU A 230 2.92 -20.07 -16.08
C LEU A 230 3.34 -21.24 -16.96
N SER A 231 4.02 -20.97 -18.08
CA SER A 231 4.53 -22.01 -18.98
C SER A 231 5.81 -22.67 -18.47
N CYS A 232 6.34 -22.23 -17.32
CA CYS A 232 7.49 -22.84 -16.70
C CYS A 232 7.11 -24.19 -16.10
N PRO A 233 7.82 -25.28 -16.43
CA PRO A 233 7.57 -26.59 -15.85
C PRO A 233 7.66 -26.46 -14.31
N GLU A 234 6.57 -26.86 -13.64
CA GLU A 234 6.28 -26.75 -12.22
C GLU A 234 7.50 -26.38 -11.34
N ASN A 235 7.68 -25.09 -11.07
CA ASN A 235 8.42 -24.71 -9.87
C ASN A 235 7.45 -25.00 -8.70
N PRO A 236 7.72 -25.98 -7.82
CA PRO A 236 6.80 -26.47 -6.79
C PRO A 236 6.31 -25.40 -5.79
N ASN A 237 6.80 -24.16 -5.92
CA ASN A 237 6.43 -22.99 -5.12
C ASN A 237 5.32 -22.11 -5.73
N LEU A 238 4.89 -22.35 -6.98
CA LEU A 238 3.88 -21.55 -7.69
C LEU A 238 2.49 -22.22 -7.80
N ALA A 239 2.34 -23.45 -7.28
CA ALA A 239 1.05 -24.13 -7.30
C ALA A 239 0.09 -23.47 -6.28
N PRO A 240 -1.16 -23.14 -6.68
CA PRO A 240 -2.18 -22.69 -5.73
C PRO A 240 -2.44 -23.84 -4.75
N ARG A 241 -2.29 -23.57 -3.45
CA ARG A 241 -2.77 -24.46 -2.38
C ARG A 241 -4.28 -24.45 -2.33
#